data_AF-X6P9U9-F1
#
_entry.id   AF-X6P9U9-F1
#
_cell.length_a   1.000
_cell.length_b   1.000
_cell.length_c   1.000
_cell.angle_alpha   90.00
_cell.angle_beta   90.00
_cell.angle_gamma   90.00
#
_symmetry.space_group_name_H-M   'P 1'
#
loop_
_entity.id
_entity.type
_entity.pdbx_description
1 polymer ?
#
loop_
_entity_poly.entity_id
_entity_poly.type
_entity_poly.pdbx_seq_one_letter_code
_entity_poly.pdbx_strand_id
1 'polypeptide(L)'
;MQSEKMKDGTTPISFDMSCLDKNWILQTNQSGGINHFACLICKQVANNALESHCTQHEDMKEALIVGEYCLQQYLKSNSNSCPIQPHENPIFLKSRAVQQHVGDLIVVCPLQYENDQRGEITERSK
;
A
#
# COMPACT_ATOMS: atom_id res chain seq x y z
N MET A 1 43.22 -8.54 -11.85
CA MET A 1 42.87 -8.68 -10.43
C MET A 1 41.47 -8.09 -10.27
N GLN A 2 40.45 -8.95 -10.31
CA GLN A 2 39.06 -8.54 -10.06
C GLN A 2 38.90 -8.17 -8.58
N SER A 3 38.21 -7.06 -8.31
CA SER A 3 37.57 -6.81 -7.02
C SER A 3 36.08 -7.12 -7.19
N GLU A 4 35.67 -8.24 -6.59
CA GLU A 4 34.29 -8.72 -6.60
C GLU A 4 33.42 -7.82 -5.71
N LYS A 5 32.38 -7.23 -6.31
CA LYS A 5 31.37 -6.46 -5.58
C LYS A 5 30.27 -7.43 -5.16
N MET A 6 30.33 -7.91 -3.90
CA MET A 6 29.21 -8.57 -3.26
C MET A 6 28.01 -7.61 -3.26
N LYS A 7 27.02 -7.89 -4.10
CA LYS A 7 25.68 -7.31 -3.98
C LYS A 7 24.93 -8.13 -2.94
N ASP A 8 25.00 -7.68 -1.70
CA ASP A 8 24.04 -8.11 -0.68
C ASP A 8 22.65 -7.64 -1.13
N GLY A 9 21.85 -8.62 -1.56
CA GLY A 9 20.52 -8.46 -2.13
C GLY A 9 19.47 -8.38 -1.04
N THR A 10 19.59 -7.40 -0.16
CA THR A 10 18.51 -7.03 0.76
C THR A 10 18.26 -5.54 0.59
N THR A 11 17.33 -5.20 -0.31
CA THR A 11 16.68 -3.90 -0.23
C THR A 11 15.96 -3.88 1.12
N PRO A 12 16.32 -2.99 2.05
CA PRO A 12 15.51 -2.79 3.24
C PRO A 12 14.07 -2.53 2.78
N ILE A 13 13.05 -2.98 3.53
CA ILE A 13 11.71 -2.38 3.43
C ILE A 13 11.91 -0.88 3.62
N SER A 14 11.99 -0.18 2.50
CA SER A 14 11.83 1.26 2.50
C SER A 14 10.38 1.47 2.90
N PHE A 15 10.17 2.23 3.95
CA PHE A 15 8.91 2.93 4.16
C PHE A 15 8.81 4.04 3.11
N ASP A 16 8.95 3.66 1.84
CA ASP A 16 8.63 4.50 0.72
C ASP A 16 7.19 4.96 0.90
N MET A 17 6.85 6.07 0.27
CA MET A 17 5.46 6.56 0.25
C MET A 17 4.48 5.57 -0.41
N SER A 18 4.93 4.38 -0.80
CA SER A 18 4.16 3.28 -1.36
C SER A 18 3.15 2.69 -0.38
N CYS A 19 2.22 1.91 -0.93
CA CYS A 19 1.20 1.20 -0.16
C CYS A 19 1.79 0.01 0.60
N LEU A 20 1.17 -0.34 1.73
CA LEU A 20 1.66 -1.35 2.67
C LEU A 20 1.36 -2.75 2.16
N ASP A 21 2.33 -3.66 2.30
CA ASP A 21 2.18 -5.03 1.82
C ASP A 21 0.98 -5.72 2.48
N LYS A 22 0.04 -6.19 1.67
CA LYS A 22 -1.21 -6.77 2.19
C LYS A 22 -0.97 -8.06 2.97
N ASN A 23 0.00 -8.88 2.56
CA ASN A 23 0.30 -10.14 3.24
C ASN A 23 0.95 -9.87 4.60
N TRP A 24 1.80 -8.86 4.69
CA TRP A 24 2.37 -8.37 5.95
C TRP A 24 1.27 -7.95 6.93
N ILE A 25 0.30 -7.15 6.49
CA ILE A 25 -0.85 -6.75 7.33
C ILE A 25 -1.68 -7.97 7.77
N LEU A 26 -1.94 -8.92 6.86
CA LEU A 26 -2.77 -10.10 7.13
C LEU A 26 -2.17 -11.08 8.14
N GLN A 27 -0.89 -10.95 8.51
CA GLN A 27 -0.29 -11.81 9.54
C GLN A 27 -0.91 -11.58 10.93
N THR A 28 -1.43 -10.39 11.20
CA THR A 28 -1.91 -9.97 12.53
C THR A 28 -3.33 -9.43 12.53
N ASN A 29 -3.97 -9.33 11.36
CA ASN A 29 -5.29 -8.74 11.19
C ASN A 29 -6.20 -9.64 10.34
N GLN A 30 -7.51 -9.58 10.58
CA GLN A 30 -8.50 -10.32 9.81
C GLN A 30 -8.74 -9.70 8.43
N SER A 31 -8.93 -10.54 7.41
CA SER A 31 -9.08 -10.11 6.01
C SER A 31 -10.35 -9.32 5.70
N GLY A 32 -11.42 -9.49 6.50
CA GLY A 32 -12.74 -8.91 6.24
C GLY A 32 -12.76 -7.39 6.14
N GLY A 33 -11.95 -6.69 6.94
CA GLY A 33 -11.88 -5.22 6.92
C GLY A 33 -10.83 -4.65 5.97
N ILE A 34 -9.73 -5.36 5.74
CA ILE A 34 -8.55 -4.84 5.04
C ILE A 34 -8.82 -4.57 3.56
N ASN A 35 -9.70 -5.38 2.94
CA ASN A 35 -10.03 -5.23 1.52
C ASN A 35 -10.67 -3.88 1.20
N HIS A 36 -11.39 -3.27 2.15
CA HIS A 36 -12.01 -1.95 1.99
C HIS A 36 -10.97 -0.82 1.93
N PHE A 37 -9.73 -1.09 2.35
CA PHE A 37 -8.63 -0.13 2.34
C PHE A 37 -7.60 -0.44 1.25
N ALA A 38 -7.92 -1.36 0.33
CA ALA A 38 -7.01 -1.72 -0.75
C ALA A 38 -6.93 -0.60 -1.80
N CYS A 39 -5.71 -0.22 -2.16
CA CYS A 39 -5.44 0.74 -3.22
C CYS A 39 -5.91 0.16 -4.57
N LEU A 40 -6.76 0.89 -5.30
CA LEU A 40 -7.28 0.44 -6.60
C LEU A 40 -6.17 0.23 -7.65
N ILE A 41 -5.01 0.89 -7.51
CA ILE A 41 -3.92 0.84 -8.47
C ILE A 41 -3.01 -0.38 -8.23
N CYS A 42 -2.43 -0.50 -7.03
CA CYS A 42 -1.45 -1.55 -6.73
C CYS A 42 -2.01 -2.74 -5.95
N LYS A 43 -3.29 -2.69 -5.52
CA LYS A 43 -4.00 -3.74 -4.77
C LYS A 43 -3.47 -4.07 -3.37
N GLN A 44 -2.44 -3.33 -2.91
CA GLN A 44 -1.92 -3.36 -1.55
C GLN A 44 -2.75 -2.45 -0.61
N VAL A 45 -2.46 -2.42 0.69
CA VAL A 45 -3.20 -1.56 1.65
C VAL A 45 -2.77 -0.11 1.46
N ALA A 46 -3.74 0.79 1.23
CA ALA A 46 -3.46 2.17 0.85
C ALA A 46 -2.74 2.94 1.96
N ASN A 47 -1.51 3.37 1.69
CA ASN A 47 -0.77 4.30 2.55
C ASN A 47 -1.16 5.75 2.19
N ASN A 48 -1.35 6.58 3.23
CA ASN A 48 -1.90 7.94 3.10
C ASN A 48 -3.10 7.99 2.15
N ALA A 49 -4.13 7.19 2.47
CA ALA A 49 -5.27 6.93 1.60
C ALA A 49 -6.02 8.19 1.15
N LEU A 50 -6.38 8.22 -0.12
CA LEU A 50 -7.30 9.16 -0.76
C LEU A 50 -8.53 8.41 -1.28
N GLU A 51 -9.65 9.11 -1.36
CA GLU A 51 -10.92 8.59 -1.82
C GLU A 51 -11.43 9.40 -3.01
N SER A 52 -11.90 8.70 -4.05
CA SER A 52 -12.48 9.34 -5.23
C SER A 52 -13.76 10.07 -4.88
N HIS A 53 -13.88 11.29 -5.40
CA HIS A 53 -15.09 12.12 -5.35
C HIS A 53 -15.51 12.54 -6.77
N CYS A 54 -15.17 11.71 -7.76
CA CYS A 54 -15.60 11.93 -9.13
C CYS A 54 -17.11 11.70 -9.24
N THR A 55 -17.85 12.64 -9.82
CA THR A 55 -19.31 12.53 -10.04
C THR A 55 -19.67 11.33 -10.91
N GLN A 56 -18.77 10.92 -11.80
CA GLN A 56 -18.88 9.72 -12.64
C GLN A 56 -18.96 8.41 -11.84
N HIS A 57 -18.65 8.44 -10.54
CA HIS A 57 -18.57 7.26 -9.68
C HIS A 57 -19.42 7.39 -8.41
N GLU A 58 -20.32 8.37 -8.35
CA GLU A 58 -21.16 8.64 -7.16
C GLU A 58 -22.13 7.47 -6.86
N ASP A 59 -22.58 6.75 -7.89
CA ASP A 59 -23.46 5.58 -7.73
C ASP A 59 -22.73 4.31 -7.25
N MET A 60 -21.39 4.33 -7.16
CA MET A 60 -20.64 3.19 -6.65
C MET A 60 -20.82 3.10 -5.13
N LYS A 61 -21.35 1.96 -4.67
CA LYS A 61 -21.61 1.72 -3.25
C LYS A 61 -20.35 1.56 -2.40
N GLU A 62 -19.22 1.25 -3.02
CA GLU A 62 -17.95 0.98 -2.35
C GLU A 62 -17.05 2.20 -2.41
N ALA A 63 -16.35 2.47 -1.31
CA ALA A 63 -15.36 3.54 -1.25
C ALA A 63 -14.20 3.24 -2.22
N LEU A 64 -13.87 4.21 -3.07
CA LEU A 64 -12.85 4.07 -4.11
C LEU A 64 -11.52 4.62 -3.61
N ILE A 65 -10.74 3.74 -2.97
CA ILE A 65 -9.53 4.11 -2.24
C ILE A 65 -8.27 3.96 -3.10
N VAL A 66 -7.39 4.95 -3.05
CA VAL A 66 -6.06 4.92 -3.66
C VAL A 66 -5.01 5.42 -2.67
N GLY A 67 -3.79 4.87 -2.70
CA GLY A 67 -2.66 5.45 -1.99
C GLY A 67 -2.18 6.73 -2.68
N GLU A 68 -1.85 7.77 -1.92
CA GLU A 68 -1.46 9.09 -2.46
C GLU A 68 -0.29 8.98 -3.44
N TYR A 69 0.77 8.26 -3.08
CA TYR A 69 1.92 8.06 -3.96
C TYR A 69 1.55 7.32 -5.25
N CYS A 70 0.75 6.25 -5.14
CA CYS A 70 0.29 5.50 -6.31
C CYS A 70 -0.50 6.38 -7.27
N LEU A 71 -1.41 7.21 -6.74
CA LEU A 71 -2.18 8.16 -7.55
C LEU A 71 -1.27 9.18 -8.24
N GLN A 72 -0.31 9.77 -7.51
CA GLN A 72 0.62 10.75 -8.08
C GLN A 72 1.45 10.16 -9.24
N GLN A 73 1.94 8.92 -9.10
CA GLN A 73 2.67 8.27 -10.19
C GLN A 73 1.74 7.92 -11.36
N TYR A 74 0.54 7.41 -11.07
CA TYR A 74 -0.42 7.04 -12.09
C TYR A 74 -0.83 8.24 -12.95
N LEU A 75 -1.18 9.37 -12.34
CA LEU A 75 -1.61 10.57 -13.07
C LEU A 75 -0.50 11.13 -13.98
N LYS A 76 0.76 11.10 -13.52
CA LYS A 76 1.92 11.51 -14.33
C LYS A 76 2.11 10.63 -15.57
N SER A 77 1.84 9.32 -15.46
CA SER A 77 2.02 8.36 -16.55
C SER A 77 0.80 8.21 -17.46
N ASN A 78 -0.38 8.69 -17.04
CA ASN A 78 -1.66 8.44 -17.72
C ASN A 78 -2.41 9.73 -18.05
N SER A 79 -1.70 10.82 -18.36
CA SER A 79 -2.28 12.10 -18.81
C SER A 79 -3.36 12.66 -17.86
N ASN A 80 -3.15 12.51 -16.55
CA ASN A 80 -4.11 12.87 -15.50
C ASN A 80 -5.50 12.21 -15.63
N SER A 81 -5.59 11.08 -16.33
CA SER A 81 -6.82 10.28 -16.45
C SER A 81 -7.14 9.57 -15.13
N CYS A 82 -8.41 9.44 -14.80
CA CYS A 82 -8.87 8.73 -13.61
C CYS A 82 -8.52 7.22 -13.66
N PRO A 83 -8.01 6.62 -12.57
CA PRO A 83 -7.65 5.20 -12.50
C PRO A 83 -8.85 4.23 -12.45
N ILE A 84 -10.08 4.73 -12.25
CA ILE A 84 -11.31 3.91 -12.18
C ILE A 84 -11.90 3.74 -13.59
N GLN A 85 -12.13 4.85 -14.27
CA GLN A 85 -12.56 4.91 -15.67
C GLN A 85 -12.03 6.19 -16.31
N PRO A 86 -11.56 6.19 -17.57
CA PRO A 86 -11.02 7.38 -18.19
C PRO A 86 -12.01 8.55 -18.23
N HIS A 87 -11.62 9.66 -17.60
CA HIS A 87 -12.24 10.97 -17.69
C HIS A 87 -11.25 12.04 -17.24
N GLU A 88 -11.51 13.30 -17.61
CA GLU A 88 -10.66 14.42 -17.21
C GLU A 88 -10.95 14.88 -15.77
N ASN A 89 -9.98 15.59 -15.18
CA ASN A 89 -10.06 16.24 -13.87
C ASN A 89 -10.57 15.33 -12.73
N PRO A 90 -9.92 14.18 -12.48
CA PRO A 90 -10.29 13.34 -11.35
C PRO A 90 -10.12 14.06 -10.02
N ILE A 91 -11.10 13.87 -9.13
CA ILE A 91 -11.12 14.47 -7.80
C ILE A 91 -10.85 13.37 -6.79
N PHE A 92 -9.78 13.53 -6.02
CA PHE A 92 -9.42 12.65 -4.91
C PHE A 92 -9.17 13.49 -3.67
N LEU A 93 -9.81 13.12 -2.55
CA LEU A 93 -9.69 13.82 -1.27
C LEU A 93 -9.08 12.90 -0.22
N LYS A 94 -8.39 13.48 0.77
CA LYS A 94 -7.86 12.70 1.90
C LYS A 94 -9.00 12.08 2.70
N SER A 95 -9.00 10.75 2.81
CA SER A 95 -9.98 10.04 3.62
C SER A 95 -9.41 9.81 5.01
N ARG A 96 -9.67 10.76 5.93
CA ARG A 96 -9.15 10.70 7.31
C ARG A 96 -9.58 9.43 8.05
N ALA A 97 -10.81 8.98 7.83
CA ALA A 97 -11.32 7.75 8.43
C ALA A 97 -10.51 6.53 7.99
N VAL A 98 -10.24 6.39 6.67
CA VAL A 98 -9.41 5.30 6.16
C VAL A 98 -7.98 5.40 6.67
N GLN A 99 -7.39 6.60 6.69
CA GLN A 99 -6.04 6.80 7.21
C GLN A 99 -5.92 6.41 8.68
N GLN A 100 -6.93 6.74 9.51
CA GLN A 100 -6.99 6.31 10.91
C GLN A 100 -7.11 4.80 11.02
N HIS A 101 -8.06 4.19 10.31
CA HIS A 101 -8.22 2.73 10.34
C HIS A 101 -6.97 1.97 9.90
N VAL A 102 -6.27 2.45 8.87
CA VAL A 102 -4.99 1.87 8.44
C VAL A 102 -3.90 2.10 9.50
N GLY A 103 -3.88 3.27 10.14
CA GLY A 103 -2.93 3.59 11.22
C GLY A 103 -3.15 2.77 12.49
N ASP A 104 -4.36 2.30 12.73
CA ASP A 104 -4.72 1.46 13.89
C ASP A 104 -4.41 -0.03 13.66
N LEU A 105 -4.00 -0.42 12.45
CA LEU A 105 -3.62 -1.80 12.16
C LEU A 105 -2.39 -2.20 12.97
N ILE A 106 -2.49 -3.31 13.70
CA ILE A 106 -1.35 -3.92 14.37
C ILE A 106 -0.50 -4.58 13.30
N VAL A 107 0.82 -4.46 13.36
CA VAL A 107 1.71 -5.09 12.39
C VAL A 107 2.90 -5.73 13.08
N VAL A 108 3.45 -6.77 12.45
CA VAL A 108 4.76 -7.32 12.85
C VAL A 108 5.85 -6.32 12.47
N CYS A 109 6.93 -6.23 13.23
CA CYS A 109 8.06 -5.38 12.84
C CYS A 109 8.52 -5.76 11.41
N PRO A 110 8.73 -4.79 10.49
CA PRO A 110 9.11 -5.09 9.11
C PRO A 110 10.36 -5.97 9.00
N LEU A 111 11.37 -5.74 9.85
CA LEU A 111 12.59 -6.57 9.89
C LEU A 111 12.29 -8.01 10.32
N GLN A 112 11.36 -8.21 11.25
CA GLN A 112 10.92 -9.55 11.64
C GLN A 112 10.18 -10.23 10.48
N TYR A 113 9.31 -9.49 9.78
CA TYR A 113 8.62 -10.00 8.61
C TYR A 113 9.59 -10.45 7.51
N GLU A 114 10.59 -9.63 7.18
CA GLU A 114 11.62 -10.01 6.19
C GLU A 114 12.38 -11.27 6.58
N ASN A 115 12.78 -11.39 7.84
CA ASN A 115 13.53 -12.55 8.33
C ASN A 115 12.67 -13.83 8.31
N ASP A 116 11.40 -13.73 8.72
CA ASP A 116 10.45 -14.83 8.68
C ASP A 116 10.21 -15.30 7.24
N GLN A 117 10.14 -14.39 6.27
CA GLN A 117 10.04 -14.75 4.85
C GLN A 117 11.29 -15.46 4.31
N ARG A 118 12.48 -15.17 4.87
CA ARG A 118 13.75 -15.82 4.49
C ARG A 118 13.97 -17.16 5.20
N GLY A 119 13.12 -17.52 6.17
CA GLY A 119 13.28 -18.72 6.97
C GLY A 119 14.41 -18.63 8.02
N GLU A 120 14.88 -17.42 8.32
CA GLU A 120 15.90 -17.18 9.36
C GLU A 120 15.21 -17.12 10.72
N ILE A 121 14.87 -18.30 11.25
CA ILE A 121 14.38 -18.45 12.62
C ILE A 121 15.56 -18.12 13.55
N THR A 122 15.63 -16.90 14.08
CA THR A 122 16.48 -16.64 15.23
C THR A 122 15.84 -17.36 16.42
N GLU A 123 16.43 -18.47 16.85
CA GLU A 123 16.05 -19.14 18.08
C GLU A 123 16.06 -18.09 19.22
N ARG A 124 14.88 -17.74 19.73
CA ARG A 124 14.75 -17.01 20.99
C ARG A 124 15.15 -17.98 22.10
N SER A 125 16.43 -18.00 22.44
CA SER A 125 16.90 -18.52 23.72
C SER A 125 16.06 -17.88 24.84
N LYS A 126 15.43 -18.75 25.63
CA LYS A 126 14.71 -18.43 26.86
C LYS A 126 15.60 -17.71 27.87
#